data_AF-D8FYS2-F1
#
_entry.id   AF-D8FYS2-F1
#
_cell.length_a   1.000
_cell.length_b   1.000
_cell.length_c   1.000
_cell.angle_alpha   90.00
_cell.angle_beta   90.00
_cell.angle_gamma   90.00
#
_symmetry.space_group_name_H-M   'P 1'
#
loop_
_entity.id
_entity.type
_entity.pdbx_description
1 polymer ?
#
loop_
_entity_poly.entity_id
_entity_poly.type
_entity_poly.pdbx_seq_one_letter_code
_entity_poly.pdbx_strand_id
1 'polypeptide(L)'
;MAYIIHEDRDSSNENDAVEVDGVEFKVFMPKRILQVPAEQLGAMIDVELGIQITNNTSNPLNFCFFNALTPELMIDQQIFRLTGRWSDWYRWDLFDDDFSLAQPGETVTFLTDALITTAKGEIFDLKIPFGDGSYWIFCGLFGLRPLKKYRIRFQYENEIDKAEVNYSKNGRNMPKLIENKQIENIWTGKVRLPFVEFSLEKDG
;
A
#
# COMPACT_ATOMS: atom_id res chain seq x y z
N MET A 1 2.90 24.55 5.40
CA MET A 1 4.31 24.63 4.96
C MET A 1 4.73 23.25 4.51
N ALA A 2 5.04 23.06 3.22
CA ALA A 2 5.55 21.81 2.68
C ALA A 2 7.08 21.91 2.59
N TYR A 3 7.79 20.95 3.16
CA TYR A 3 9.25 20.85 3.03
C TYR A 3 9.57 20.02 1.78
N ILE A 4 10.31 20.59 0.83
CA ILE A 4 10.87 19.88 -0.31
C ILE A 4 12.16 19.22 0.17
N ILE A 5 12.19 17.88 0.18
CA ILE A 5 13.42 17.12 0.41
C ILE A 5 13.94 16.75 -0.98
N HIS A 6 15.11 17.28 -1.35
CA HIS A 6 15.82 16.84 -2.55
C HIS A 6 16.56 15.53 -2.23
N GLU A 7 16.12 14.42 -2.83
CA GLU A 7 16.90 13.18 -2.90
C GLU A 7 17.41 13.04 -4.35
N ASP A 8 18.74 13.04 -4.52
CA ASP A 8 19.42 12.92 -5.80
C ASP A 8 19.62 11.46 -6.24
N ARG A 9 19.26 11.23 -7.52
CA ARG A 9 19.77 10.27 -8.55
C ARG A 9 19.72 8.74 -8.39
N ASP A 10 18.93 8.17 -9.32
CA ASP A 10 19.19 7.04 -10.22
C ASP A 10 20.43 6.14 -9.97
N SER A 11 20.16 4.89 -9.59
CA SER A 11 20.93 3.73 -10.04
C SER A 11 19.98 2.58 -10.32
N SER A 12 19.97 2.09 -11.56
CA SER A 12 19.32 0.85 -11.98
C SER A 12 20.06 -0.37 -11.43
N ASN A 13 20.04 -0.56 -10.10
CA ASN A 13 20.54 -1.76 -9.46
C ASN A 13 19.36 -2.53 -8.85
N GLU A 14 19.36 -3.83 -9.11
CA GLU A 14 18.30 -4.83 -8.93
C GLU A 14 17.76 -5.04 -7.50
N ASN A 15 18.02 -4.14 -6.55
CA ASN A 15 17.48 -4.23 -5.20
C ASN A 15 16.62 -3.02 -4.85
N ASP A 16 15.37 -3.04 -5.35
CA ASP A 16 14.26 -2.19 -4.88
C ASP A 16 13.77 -2.60 -3.47
N ALA A 17 14.62 -3.29 -2.71
CA ALA A 17 14.32 -3.87 -1.41
C ALA A 17 15.14 -3.17 -0.31
N VAL A 18 14.54 -3.03 0.86
CA VAL A 18 15.16 -2.45 2.06
C VAL A 18 15.10 -3.47 3.17
N GLU A 19 16.24 -3.82 3.74
CA GLU A 19 16.34 -4.76 4.86
C GLU A 19 16.53 -4.03 6.19
N VAL A 20 15.73 -4.39 7.19
CA VAL A 20 15.80 -3.89 8.56
C VAL A 20 15.62 -5.05 9.52
N ASP A 21 16.56 -5.24 10.45
CA ASP A 21 16.52 -6.28 11.48
C ASP A 21 16.27 -7.71 10.95
N GLY A 22 16.87 -8.03 9.79
CA GLY A 22 16.70 -9.33 9.14
C GLY A 22 15.34 -9.52 8.47
N VAL A 23 14.62 -8.43 8.19
CA VAL A 23 13.38 -8.44 7.41
C VAL A 23 13.54 -7.56 6.19
N GLU A 24 13.31 -8.11 5.01
CA GLU A 24 13.40 -7.42 3.73
C GLU A 24 12.02 -6.93 3.29
N PHE A 25 11.92 -5.66 2.87
CA PHE A 25 10.69 -5.01 2.40
C PHE A 25 10.87 -4.53 0.96
N LYS A 26 9.91 -4.82 0.08
CA LYS A 26 9.93 -4.42 -1.32
C LYS A 26 8.57 -3.91 -1.78
N VAL A 27 8.53 -2.90 -2.66
CA VAL A 27 7.25 -2.50 -3.29
C VAL A 27 6.87 -3.53 -4.34
N PHE A 28 5.65 -4.07 -4.22
CA PHE A 28 5.09 -5.00 -5.19
C PHE A 28 4.16 -4.26 -6.14
N MET A 29 4.48 -4.27 -7.43
CA MET A 29 3.61 -3.76 -8.48
C MET A 29 4.04 -4.38 -9.81
N PRO A 30 3.48 -5.54 -10.18
CA PRO A 30 3.95 -6.34 -11.33
C PRO A 30 3.65 -5.65 -12.66
N LYS A 31 2.55 -4.88 -12.76
CA LYS A 31 2.22 -4.09 -13.95
C LYS A 31 2.65 -2.63 -13.75
N ARG A 32 3.64 -2.20 -14.54
CA ARG A 32 4.17 -0.82 -14.51
C ARG A 32 3.54 0.09 -15.55
N ILE A 33 2.89 -0.48 -16.55
CA ILE A 33 2.15 0.24 -17.58
C ILE A 33 0.68 -0.12 -17.37
N LEU A 34 -0.09 0.85 -16.91
CA LEU A 34 -1.51 0.68 -16.62
C LEU A 34 -2.31 1.23 -17.80
N GLN A 35 -3.06 0.36 -18.45
CA GLN A 35 -3.94 0.77 -19.53
C GLN A 35 -5.22 1.37 -18.94
N VAL A 36 -5.58 2.55 -19.44
CA VAL A 36 -6.73 3.33 -19.01
C VAL A 36 -7.67 3.57 -20.21
N PRO A 37 -9.00 3.44 -20.05
CA PRO A 37 -9.93 3.68 -21.15
C PRO A 37 -10.00 5.18 -21.43
N ALA A 38 -9.87 5.55 -22.70
CA ALA A 38 -9.74 6.94 -23.11
C ALA A 38 -11.01 7.78 -22.89
N GLU A 39 -12.20 7.16 -22.91
CA GLU A 39 -13.48 7.89 -23.02
C GLU A 39 -14.58 7.41 -22.05
N GLN A 40 -14.27 6.45 -21.17
CA GLN A 40 -15.28 5.88 -20.28
C GLN A 40 -15.24 6.57 -18.91
N LEU A 41 -16.09 7.60 -18.74
CA LEU A 41 -16.25 8.29 -17.47
C LEU A 41 -16.66 7.31 -16.35
N GLY A 42 -15.95 7.35 -15.23
CA GLY A 42 -16.22 6.52 -14.06
C GLY A 42 -15.72 5.07 -14.21
N ALA A 43 -14.97 4.74 -15.27
CA ALA A 43 -14.25 3.49 -15.33
C ALA A 43 -13.31 3.32 -14.13
N MET A 44 -13.28 2.11 -13.61
CA MET A 44 -12.41 1.68 -12.50
C MET A 44 -11.46 0.63 -13.03
N ILE A 45 -10.18 0.78 -12.69
CA ILE A 45 -9.13 -0.14 -13.12
C ILE A 45 -8.42 -0.62 -11.86
N ASP A 46 -8.40 -1.93 -11.69
CA ASP A 46 -7.69 -2.56 -10.57
C ASP A 46 -6.18 -2.43 -10.78
N VAL A 47 -5.49 -2.03 -9.73
CA VAL A 47 -4.03 -1.89 -9.70
C VAL A 47 -3.47 -2.86 -8.68
N GLU A 48 -2.76 -3.88 -9.17
CA GLU A 48 -1.97 -4.76 -8.30
C GLU A 48 -0.79 -3.95 -7.74
N LEU A 49 -0.97 -3.44 -6.52
CA LEU A 49 -0.01 -2.58 -5.83
C LEU A 49 0.03 -2.94 -4.36
N GLY A 50 1.23 -3.01 -3.77
CA GLY A 50 1.40 -3.17 -2.34
C GLY A 50 2.85 -3.43 -1.97
N ILE A 51 3.10 -4.33 -1.01
CA ILE A 51 4.45 -4.66 -0.56
C ILE A 51 4.68 -6.17 -0.44
N GLN A 52 5.93 -6.58 -0.60
CA GLN A 52 6.43 -7.90 -0.25
C GLN A 52 7.32 -7.77 0.97
N ILE A 53 7.17 -8.71 1.91
CA ILE A 53 8.00 -8.79 3.11
C ILE A 53 8.58 -10.19 3.22
N THR A 54 9.89 -10.30 3.29
CA THR A 54 10.61 -11.57 3.49
C THR A 54 11.21 -11.61 4.88
N ASN A 55 10.86 -12.65 5.66
CA ASN A 55 11.39 -12.85 7.00
C ASN A 55 12.71 -13.63 6.91
N ASN A 56 13.86 -12.94 6.94
CA ASN A 56 15.18 -13.59 6.98
C ASN A 56 15.68 -13.87 8.41
N THR A 57 14.86 -13.64 9.43
CA THR A 57 15.21 -13.93 10.82
C THR A 57 15.10 -15.43 11.11
N SER A 58 15.62 -15.86 12.27
CA SER A 58 15.48 -17.26 12.72
C SER A 58 14.13 -17.58 13.37
N ASN A 59 13.29 -16.58 13.60
CA ASN A 59 12.01 -16.74 14.31
C ASN A 59 10.83 -16.41 13.39
N PRO A 60 9.68 -17.07 13.55
CA PRO A 60 8.46 -16.66 12.85
C PRO A 60 8.04 -15.25 13.28
N LEU A 61 7.59 -14.44 12.32
CA LEU A 61 7.13 -13.07 12.56
C LEU A 61 5.73 -12.87 11.99
N ASN A 62 4.88 -12.19 12.75
CA ASN A 62 3.61 -11.65 12.26
C ASN A 62 3.82 -10.24 11.75
N PHE A 63 3.21 -9.90 10.62
CA PHE A 63 3.18 -8.54 10.10
C PHE A 63 1.76 -8.01 10.17
N CYS A 64 1.59 -6.80 10.70
CA CYS A 64 0.31 -6.11 10.78
C CYS A 64 0.12 -5.25 9.52
N PHE A 65 -1.07 -5.29 8.91
CA PHE A 65 -1.41 -4.43 7.76
C PHE A 65 -2.47 -3.40 8.10
N PHE A 66 -3.15 -3.58 9.22
CA PHE A 66 -4.09 -2.60 9.73
C PHE A 66 -3.35 -1.28 9.99
N ASN A 67 -3.61 -0.27 9.16
CA ASN A 67 -2.96 1.04 9.18
C ASN A 67 -1.45 1.10 8.97
N ALA A 68 -0.77 0.00 8.64
CA ALA A 68 0.69 0.01 8.59
C ALA A 68 1.28 0.68 7.34
N LEU A 69 0.49 0.88 6.27
CA LEU A 69 0.96 1.40 4.99
C LEU A 69 0.53 2.85 4.75
N THR A 70 1.53 3.71 4.55
CA THR A 70 1.33 5.09 4.07
C THR A 70 1.95 5.24 2.67
N PRO A 71 1.16 5.46 1.61
CA PRO A 71 1.67 5.69 0.27
C PRO A 71 2.20 7.12 0.11
N GLU A 72 3.25 7.27 -0.70
CA GLU A 72 3.72 8.56 -1.22
C GLU A 72 3.79 8.49 -2.74
N LEU A 73 3.18 9.47 -3.43
CA LEU A 73 3.25 9.61 -4.88
C LEU A 73 4.18 10.77 -5.26
N MET A 74 4.99 10.59 -6.29
CA MET A 74 5.86 11.60 -6.85
C MET A 74 5.53 11.81 -8.33
N ILE A 75 5.37 13.08 -8.70
CA ILE A 75 5.08 13.54 -10.07
C ILE A 75 5.99 14.74 -10.33
N ASP A 76 6.70 14.75 -11.46
CA ASP A 76 7.58 15.87 -11.84
C ASP A 76 8.57 16.27 -10.71
N GLN A 77 9.14 15.26 -10.01
CA GLN A 77 10.03 15.38 -8.83
C GLN A 77 9.40 15.99 -7.57
N GLN A 78 8.12 16.34 -7.60
CA GLN A 78 7.38 16.81 -6.43
C GLN A 78 6.69 15.62 -5.75
N ILE A 79 6.93 15.46 -4.44
CA ILE A 79 6.22 14.48 -3.63
C ILE A 79 4.87 15.06 -3.24
N PHE A 80 3.81 14.37 -3.66
CA PHE A 80 2.45 14.61 -3.25
C PHE A 80 2.18 13.77 -2.01
N ARG A 81 2.10 14.45 -0.87
CA ARG A 81 1.57 13.92 0.37
C ARG A 81 0.12 14.33 0.48
N LEU A 82 -0.69 13.43 1.00
CA LEU A 82 -2.15 13.46 0.98
C LEU A 82 -2.84 14.79 1.27
N THR A 83 -3.99 14.97 0.61
CA THR A 83 -4.91 16.10 0.77
C THR A 83 -6.10 15.80 1.69
N GLY A 84 -6.33 14.55 2.12
CA GLY A 84 -7.33 14.22 3.14
C GLY A 84 -7.54 12.73 3.39
N ARG A 85 -8.03 12.38 4.59
CA ARG A 85 -8.51 11.04 4.98
C ARG A 85 -10.02 11.14 5.20
N TRP A 86 -10.81 10.37 4.46
CA TRP A 86 -12.26 10.29 4.64
C TRP A 86 -12.57 8.97 5.37
N SER A 87 -12.78 9.04 6.69
CA SER A 87 -13.21 7.89 7.49
C SER A 87 -14.66 8.11 7.94
N ASP A 88 -15.50 7.10 7.74
CA ASP A 88 -16.87 7.03 8.25
C ASP A 88 -16.91 6.33 9.64
N TRP A 89 -16.01 6.72 10.54
CA TRP A 89 -16.15 6.58 12.01
C TRP A 89 -16.44 5.19 12.62
N TYR A 90 -16.28 4.09 11.90
CA TYR A 90 -16.20 2.80 12.57
C TYR A 90 -14.80 2.62 13.16
N ARG A 91 -14.72 2.44 14.49
CA ARG A 91 -13.52 1.85 15.10
C ARG A 91 -13.52 0.38 14.66
N TRP A 92 -12.70 0.05 13.68
CA TRP A 92 -12.50 -1.35 13.32
C TRP A 92 -11.65 -1.98 14.41
N ASP A 93 -12.18 -3.04 15.01
CA ASP A 93 -11.41 -3.95 15.85
C ASP A 93 -10.32 -4.61 14.98
N LEU A 94 -9.18 -4.97 15.56
CA LEU A 94 -8.18 -5.79 14.84
C LEU A 94 -8.75 -7.20 14.65
N PHE A 95 -8.64 -7.71 13.44
CA PHE A 95 -9.01 -9.07 13.07
C PHE A 95 -7.75 -9.89 12.81
N ASP A 96 -7.88 -11.22 12.85
CA ASP A 96 -6.75 -12.12 12.58
C ASP A 96 -6.27 -12.05 11.12
N ASP A 97 -7.17 -11.70 10.18
CA ASP A 97 -6.86 -11.48 8.76
C ASP A 97 -6.03 -10.20 8.50
N ASP A 98 -5.97 -9.27 9.47
CA ASP A 98 -5.09 -8.10 9.40
C ASP A 98 -3.61 -8.45 9.65
N PHE A 99 -3.34 -9.69 10.08
CA PHE A 99 -2.01 -10.19 10.36
C PHE A 99 -1.62 -11.32 9.41
N SER A 100 -0.37 -11.34 9.01
CA SER A 100 0.18 -12.46 8.25
C SER A 100 1.47 -12.95 8.86
N LEU A 101 1.52 -14.26 9.10
CA LEU A 101 2.66 -14.97 9.64
C LEU A 101 3.61 -15.35 8.50
N ALA A 102 4.89 -15.01 8.64
CA ALA A 102 5.96 -15.53 7.80
C ALA A 102 6.93 -16.36 8.65
N GLN A 103 7.17 -17.60 8.24
CA GLN A 103 8.25 -18.42 8.79
C GLN A 103 9.62 -17.89 8.34
N PRO A 104 10.72 -18.30 8.99
CA PRO A 104 12.07 -18.05 8.48
C PRO A 104 12.24 -18.44 7.00
N GLY A 105 12.69 -17.49 6.19
CA GLY A 105 12.87 -17.62 4.74
C GLY A 105 11.60 -17.45 3.90
N GLU A 106 10.43 -17.25 4.52
CA GLU A 106 9.18 -17.05 3.77
C GLU A 106 8.96 -15.59 3.39
N THR A 107 8.35 -15.39 2.22
CA THR A 107 7.87 -14.11 1.73
C THR A 107 6.35 -14.07 1.78
N VAL A 108 5.82 -13.01 2.38
CA VAL A 108 4.40 -12.68 2.38
C VAL A 108 4.18 -11.47 1.46
N THR A 109 3.10 -11.50 0.67
CA THR A 109 2.74 -10.42 -0.27
C THR A 109 1.43 -9.79 0.16
N PHE A 110 1.44 -8.47 0.30
CA PHE A 110 0.28 -7.67 0.69
C PHE A 110 -0.12 -6.81 -0.49
N LEU A 111 -1.27 -7.13 -1.07
CA LEU A 111 -1.88 -6.32 -2.11
C LEU A 111 -2.85 -5.36 -1.46
N THR A 112 -2.81 -4.12 -1.93
CA THR A 112 -3.86 -3.15 -1.72
C THR A 112 -4.88 -3.35 -2.83
N ASP A 113 -6.18 -3.21 -2.53
CA ASP A 113 -7.22 -3.14 -3.57
C ASP A 113 -7.20 -1.74 -4.22
N ALA A 114 -6.02 -1.33 -4.70
CA ALA A 114 -5.84 -0.03 -5.30
C ALA A 114 -6.58 0.08 -6.63
N LEU A 115 -7.12 1.27 -6.90
CA LEU A 115 -7.98 1.54 -8.03
C LEU A 115 -7.54 2.82 -8.70
N ILE A 116 -7.48 2.82 -10.03
CA ILE A 116 -7.51 4.05 -10.81
C ILE A 116 -8.95 4.31 -11.23
N THR A 117 -9.45 5.50 -10.91
CA THR A 117 -10.76 5.94 -11.36
C THR A 117 -10.63 7.09 -12.35
N THR A 118 -11.41 7.02 -13.43
CA THR A 118 -11.45 8.08 -14.44
C THR A 118 -12.44 9.18 -14.07
N ALA A 119 -12.00 10.43 -14.19
CA ALA A 119 -12.83 11.62 -14.09
C ALA A 119 -12.97 12.29 -15.46
N LYS A 120 -13.74 13.38 -15.52
CA LYS A 120 -13.97 14.10 -16.78
C LYS A 120 -12.66 14.71 -17.29
N GLY A 121 -12.27 14.38 -18.52
CA GLY A 121 -11.21 15.09 -19.26
C GLY A 121 -9.79 14.58 -19.04
N GLU A 122 -9.52 13.28 -19.23
CA GLU A 122 -8.18 12.67 -19.11
C GLU A 122 -7.56 12.83 -17.71
N ILE A 123 -8.42 13.02 -16.70
CA ILE A 123 -8.05 13.12 -15.29
C ILE A 123 -8.29 11.77 -14.64
N PHE A 124 -7.29 11.29 -13.90
CA PHE A 124 -7.36 10.04 -13.16
C PHE A 124 -7.12 10.30 -11.68
N ASP A 125 -7.76 9.50 -10.84
CA ASP A 125 -7.48 9.48 -9.40
C ASP A 125 -6.95 8.09 -9.04
N LEU A 126 -5.84 8.02 -8.32
CA LEU A 126 -5.36 6.78 -7.70
C LEU A 126 -5.92 6.70 -6.28
N LYS A 127 -6.68 5.64 -6.00
CA LYS A 127 -7.27 5.33 -4.70
C LYS A 127 -6.60 4.09 -4.14
N ILE A 128 -6.12 4.16 -2.90
CA ILE A 128 -5.50 3.03 -2.21
C ILE A 128 -6.27 2.85 -0.90
N PRO A 129 -6.96 1.71 -0.70
CA PRO A 129 -7.70 1.47 0.54
C PRO A 129 -6.79 1.57 1.77
N PHE A 130 -7.40 1.97 2.88
CA PHE A 130 -6.81 2.02 4.20
C PHE A 130 -7.58 1.07 5.12
N GLY A 131 -6.90 0.49 6.11
CA GLY A 131 -7.43 -0.62 6.92
C GLY A 131 -8.73 -0.34 7.68
N ASP A 132 -9.15 0.92 7.80
CA ASP A 132 -10.39 1.36 8.44
C ASP A 132 -11.57 1.57 7.47
N GLY A 133 -11.43 1.15 6.21
CA GLY A 133 -12.42 1.37 5.15
C GLY A 133 -12.30 2.71 4.43
N SER A 134 -11.39 3.59 4.84
CA SER A 134 -11.07 4.82 4.11
C SER A 134 -10.14 4.56 2.93
N TYR A 135 -9.83 5.63 2.18
CA TYR A 135 -8.88 5.58 1.07
C TYR A 135 -7.85 6.69 1.20
N TRP A 136 -6.62 6.37 0.83
CA TRP A 136 -5.68 7.35 0.35
C TRP A 136 -6.07 7.73 -1.08
N ILE A 137 -6.25 9.02 -1.37
CA ILE A 137 -6.66 9.50 -2.70
C ILE A 137 -5.62 10.50 -3.23
N PHE A 138 -5.06 10.18 -4.40
CA PHE A 138 -4.24 11.08 -5.20
C PHE A 138 -5.08 11.60 -6.37
N CYS A 139 -5.65 12.80 -6.20
CA CYS A 139 -6.51 13.39 -7.22
C CYS A 139 -5.72 14.08 -8.34
N GLY A 140 -6.34 14.15 -9.52
CA GLY A 140 -5.85 15.06 -10.57
C GLY A 140 -4.61 14.54 -11.30
N LEU A 141 -4.45 13.22 -11.42
CA LEU A 141 -3.38 12.63 -12.21
C LEU A 141 -3.70 12.87 -13.70
N PHE A 142 -2.95 13.79 -14.32
CA PHE A 142 -3.03 14.06 -15.75
C PHE A 142 -2.16 13.08 -16.49
N GLY A 143 -2.73 12.22 -17.32
CA GLY A 143 -1.96 11.09 -17.80
C GLY A 143 -2.33 10.65 -19.18
N LEU A 144 -2.29 11.54 -20.19
CA LEU A 144 -2.41 11.09 -21.58
C LEU A 144 -1.49 11.84 -22.57
N ARG A 145 -1.19 13.14 -22.37
CA ARG A 145 -0.16 13.85 -23.17
C ARG A 145 0.57 14.97 -22.41
N PRO A 146 1.92 15.02 -22.45
CA PRO A 146 2.81 13.90 -22.79
C PRO A 146 2.65 12.75 -21.77
N LEU A 147 3.09 11.55 -22.14
CA LEU A 147 3.10 10.39 -21.24
C LEU A 147 3.81 10.77 -19.92
N LYS A 148 3.05 10.81 -18.83
CA LYS A 148 3.61 11.12 -17.51
C LYS A 148 4.10 9.85 -16.84
N LYS A 149 5.31 9.93 -16.29
CA LYS A 149 5.87 8.92 -15.40
C LYS A 149 5.53 9.30 -13.96
N TYR A 150 4.98 8.35 -13.23
CA TYR A 150 4.66 8.48 -11.82
C TYR A 150 5.61 7.60 -11.04
N ARG A 151 5.95 8.00 -9.82
CA ARG A 151 6.72 7.17 -8.90
C ARG A 151 5.93 7.00 -7.62
N ILE A 152 5.76 5.77 -7.15
CA ILE A 152 5.06 5.46 -5.91
C ILE A 152 6.00 4.73 -4.95
N ARG A 153 5.88 5.01 -3.65
CA ARG A 153 6.48 4.19 -2.59
C ARG A 153 5.52 4.04 -1.43
N PHE A 154 5.87 3.13 -0.53
CA PHE A 154 5.22 2.99 0.76
C PHE A 154 6.18 3.32 1.90
N GLN A 155 5.61 3.79 2.99
CA GLN A 155 6.20 3.68 4.32
C GLN A 155 5.42 2.61 5.06
N TYR A 156 6.12 1.59 5.56
CA TYR A 156 5.59 0.60 6.48
C TYR A 156 5.92 1.05 7.92
N GLU A 157 4.93 1.08 8.80
CA GLU A 157 5.11 1.48 10.21
C GLU A 157 4.17 0.67 11.10
N ASN A 158 4.74 -0.05 12.06
CA ASN A 158 3.97 -0.77 13.08
C ASN A 158 4.63 -0.61 14.45
N GLU A 159 3.84 -0.18 15.43
CA GLU A 159 4.26 -0.02 16.83
C GLU A 159 3.67 -1.11 17.74
N ILE A 160 2.81 -1.98 17.20
CA ILE A 160 2.08 -3.00 17.96
C ILE A 160 2.94 -4.27 18.01
N ASP A 161 3.49 -4.59 19.19
CA ASP A 161 4.29 -5.82 19.43
C ASP A 161 3.44 -7.03 19.82
N LYS A 162 2.22 -6.77 20.35
CA LYS A 162 1.20 -7.75 20.71
C LYS A 162 -0.20 -7.20 20.42
N ALA A 163 -1.09 -8.03 19.88
CA ALA A 163 -2.47 -7.65 19.59
C ALA A 163 -3.46 -8.67 20.15
N GLU A 164 -4.56 -8.19 20.72
CA GLU A 164 -5.75 -9.00 20.95
C GLU A 164 -6.68 -8.80 19.75
N VAL A 165 -6.94 -9.89 19.03
CA VAL A 165 -7.78 -9.86 17.82
C VAL A 165 -9.08 -10.59 18.05
N ASN A 166 -10.13 -10.07 17.43
CA ASN A 166 -11.41 -10.74 17.38
C ASN A 166 -11.39 -11.78 16.27
N TYR A 167 -11.46 -13.06 16.64
CA TYR A 167 -11.61 -14.12 15.66
C TYR A 167 -13.07 -14.20 15.19
N SER A 168 -13.31 -14.12 13.87
CA SER A 168 -14.64 -14.39 13.30
C SER A 168 -14.58 -15.57 12.35
N LYS A 169 -15.17 -16.71 12.76
CA LYS A 169 -15.31 -17.90 11.87
C LYS A 169 -16.14 -17.62 10.61
N ASN A 170 -16.94 -16.55 10.59
CA ASN A 170 -17.92 -16.27 9.54
C ASN A 170 -17.66 -14.95 8.80
N GLY A 171 -16.44 -14.40 8.89
CA GLY A 171 -16.06 -13.12 8.28
C GLY A 171 -16.60 -11.90 9.03
N ARG A 172 -16.25 -10.70 8.54
CA ARG A 172 -16.46 -9.42 9.24
C ARG A 172 -17.94 -9.01 9.44
N ASN A 173 -18.90 -9.70 8.81
CA ASN A 173 -20.31 -9.28 8.71
C ASN A 173 -21.34 -10.13 9.48
N MET A 174 -20.92 -11.06 10.36
CA MET A 174 -21.83 -12.00 11.04
C MET A 174 -21.79 -11.91 12.58
N PRO A 175 -22.88 -12.30 13.29
CA PRO A 175 -22.96 -12.20 14.74
C PRO A 175 -21.84 -12.95 15.47
N LYS A 176 -21.18 -12.19 16.33
CA LYS A 176 -20.00 -12.46 17.16
C LYS A 176 -20.11 -13.73 18.02
N LEU A 177 -19.43 -14.80 17.63
CA LEU A 177 -18.81 -15.72 18.59
C LEU A 177 -17.37 -15.23 18.74
N ILE A 178 -17.17 -14.21 19.59
CA ILE A 178 -15.86 -13.62 19.82
C ILE A 178 -15.06 -14.61 20.67
N GLU A 179 -14.09 -15.26 20.06
CA GLU A 179 -12.96 -15.81 20.77
C GLU A 179 -11.83 -14.79 20.65
N ASN A 180 -11.37 -14.25 21.79
CA ASN A 180 -10.22 -13.37 21.81
C ASN A 180 -8.97 -14.24 21.60
N LYS A 181 -8.19 -13.91 20.57
CA LYS A 181 -6.90 -14.54 20.31
C LYS A 181 -5.81 -13.50 20.48
N GLN A 182 -4.76 -13.86 21.19
CA GLN A 182 -3.57 -13.03 21.27
C GLN A 182 -2.63 -13.39 20.11
N ILE A 183 -2.21 -12.38 19.35
CA ILE A 183 -1.13 -12.47 18.36
C ILE A 183 0.12 -11.88 19.00
N GLU A 184 1.20 -12.66 18.97
CA GLU A 184 2.52 -12.28 19.49
C GLU A 184 3.57 -12.33 18.37
N ASN A 185 4.80 -11.91 18.67
CA ASN A 185 5.91 -11.85 17.72
C ASN A 185 5.56 -11.02 16.48
N ILE A 186 4.86 -9.90 16.69
CA ILE A 186 4.55 -8.96 15.62
C ILE A 186 5.80 -8.12 15.37
N TRP A 187 6.23 -8.02 14.11
CA TRP A 187 7.35 -7.16 13.75
C TRP A 187 6.99 -5.69 14.01
N THR A 188 7.83 -4.99 14.77
CA THR A 188 7.67 -3.56 15.05
C THR A 188 8.80 -2.77 14.45
N GLY A 189 8.48 -1.61 13.91
CA GLY A 189 9.46 -0.71 13.33
C GLY A 189 8.87 0.18 12.26
N LYS A 190 9.75 0.92 11.59
CA LYS A 190 9.40 1.84 10.52
C LYS A 190 10.39 1.69 9.37
N VAL A 191 9.88 1.41 8.18
CA VAL A 191 10.67 1.27 6.95
C VAL A 191 10.09 2.16 5.87
N ARG A 192 10.96 2.94 5.23
CA ARG A 192 10.60 3.70 4.04
C ARG A 192 11.11 2.96 2.81
N LEU A 193 10.21 2.53 1.95
CA LEU A 193 10.55 1.73 0.78
C LEU A 193 11.04 2.63 -0.38
N PRO A 194 11.80 2.08 -1.33
CA PRO A 194 12.23 2.82 -2.52
C PRO A 194 11.04 3.16 -3.42
N PHE A 195 11.21 4.20 -4.24
CA PHE A 195 10.24 4.56 -5.26
C PHE A 195 10.31 3.60 -6.44
N VAL A 196 9.13 3.17 -6.89
CA VAL A 196 8.96 2.42 -8.12
C VAL A 196 8.19 3.22 -9.16
N GLU A 197 8.62 3.17 -10.40
CA GLU A 197 8.04 3.94 -11.51
C GLU A 197 6.86 3.19 -12.16
N PHE A 198 5.84 3.93 -12.59
CA PHE A 198 4.75 3.43 -13.43
C PHE A 198 4.22 4.52 -14.37
N SER A 199 3.49 4.13 -15.43
CA SER A 199 2.85 5.02 -16.40
C SER A 199 1.39 4.65 -16.64
N LEU A 200 0.63 5.63 -17.13
CA LEU A 200 -0.75 5.45 -17.61
C LEU A 200 -0.73 5.56 -19.14
N GLU A 201 -1.35 4.60 -19.83
CA GLU A 201 -1.44 4.53 -21.30
C GLU A 201 -2.89 4.31 -21.75
N LYS A 202 -3.29 4.82 -22.93
CA LYS A 202 -4.63 4.53 -23.46
C LYS A 202 -4.71 3.08 -23.88
N ASP A 203 -5.78 2.41 -23.46
CA ASP A 203 -6.25 1.23 -24.17
C ASP A 203 -6.48 1.61 -25.65
N GLY A 204 -5.83 0.86 -26.54
CA GLY A 204 -5.84 1.08 -27.99
C GLY A 204 -7.13 0.66 -28.67
#